data_AF-A0A0C5WSG7-F1
#
_entry.id   AF-A0A0C5WSG7-F1
#
_cell.length_a   1.000
_cell.length_b   1.000
_cell.length_c   1.000
_cell.angle_alpha   90.00
_cell.angle_beta   90.00
_cell.angle_gamma   90.00
#
_symmetry.space_group_name_H-M   'P 1'
#
loop_
_entity.id
_entity.type
_entity.pdbx_description
1 polymer ?
#
loop_
_entity_poly.entity_id
_entity_poly.type
_entity_poly.pdbx_seq_one_letter_code
_entity_poly.pdbx_strand_id
1 'polypeptide(L)'
;MGKFFVVLLGCSLVQACGSQHYAKPTIDDSKDIASLSAQYVNATRGGGWDFTSLLPGKVYHPRDGYIHYKRLWCLDEGKGSIEEFQRFMADICTSKGGKMDAEWCISSTHSYPVFRASIEPTGTTCSGGNIAASVDTIEPISSSTASEWRLYAEKKGFVPPQR
;
A
#
# COMPACT_ATOMS: atom_id res chain seq x y z
N MET A 1 -10.48 56.46 37.93
CA MET A 1 -11.13 55.14 37.98
C MET A 1 -12.19 55.12 36.89
N GLY A 2 -12.25 54.27 35.88
CA GLY A 2 -11.43 53.15 35.43
C GLY A 2 -11.75 52.93 33.95
N LYS A 3 -10.74 52.52 33.15
CA LYS A 3 -10.88 52.22 31.72
C LYS A 3 -11.47 50.82 31.58
N PHE A 4 -12.66 50.69 31.00
CA PHE A 4 -13.21 49.39 30.59
C PHE A 4 -12.78 49.08 29.16
N PHE A 5 -11.68 48.33 29.03
CA PHE A 5 -11.33 47.65 27.79
C PHE A 5 -12.25 46.44 27.64
N VAL A 6 -13.21 46.53 26.71
CA VAL A 6 -13.95 45.35 26.23
C VAL A 6 -13.07 44.68 25.18
N VAL A 7 -12.29 43.68 25.61
CA VAL A 7 -11.55 42.80 24.70
C VAL A 7 -12.58 41.82 24.13
N LEU A 8 -12.98 42.06 22.88
CA LEU A 8 -13.67 41.09 22.05
C LEU A 8 -12.74 39.91 21.80
N LEU A 9 -12.83 38.89 22.65
CA LEU A 9 -12.30 37.55 22.36
C LEU A 9 -13.17 36.93 21.26
N GLY A 10 -12.84 37.27 20.01
CA GLY A 10 -13.26 36.51 18.86
C GLY A 10 -12.61 35.14 18.94
N CYS A 11 -13.38 34.12 19.35
CA CYS A 11 -13.02 32.73 19.15
C CYS A 11 -13.00 32.45 17.65
N SER A 12 -11.84 32.66 17.04
CA SER A 12 -11.50 32.13 15.72
C SER A 12 -11.40 30.60 15.83
N LEU A 13 -12.55 29.93 15.82
CA LEU A 13 -12.65 28.49 15.54
C LEU A 13 -12.36 28.29 14.05
N VAL A 14 -11.11 28.49 13.67
CA VAL A 14 -10.62 28.17 12.33
C VAL A 14 -10.48 26.65 12.26
N GLN A 15 -11.51 26.02 11.69
CA GLN A 15 -11.43 24.84 10.83
C GLN A 15 -10.24 23.89 11.09
N ALA A 16 -10.30 23.08 12.14
CA ALA A 16 -9.44 21.90 12.29
C ALA A 16 -10.05 20.64 11.61
N CYS A 17 -10.97 20.82 10.67
CA CYS A 17 -11.42 19.77 9.75
C CYS A 17 -10.94 20.07 8.33
N GLY A 18 -9.77 20.69 8.19
CA GLY A 18 -9.05 20.74 6.92
C GLY A 18 -8.39 19.39 6.70
N SER A 19 -8.87 18.66 5.69
CA SER A 19 -8.21 17.53 5.03
C SER A 19 -6.87 17.15 5.65
N GLN A 20 -6.81 16.05 6.42
CA GLN A 20 -5.56 15.32 6.57
C GLN A 20 -5.03 15.10 5.15
N HIS A 21 -4.04 15.90 4.76
CA HIS A 21 -3.21 15.61 3.62
C HIS A 21 -2.60 14.26 3.95
N TYR A 22 -3.18 13.19 3.42
CA TYR A 22 -2.60 11.86 3.54
C TYR A 22 -1.29 11.93 2.76
N ALA A 23 -0.21 12.27 3.45
CA ALA A 23 1.12 12.18 2.88
C ALA A 23 1.38 10.73 2.47
N LYS A 24 2.06 10.53 1.33
CA LYS A 24 2.51 9.20 0.93
C LYS A 24 3.32 8.59 2.10
N PRO A 25 3.14 7.30 2.43
CA PRO A 25 3.83 6.70 3.55
C PRO A 25 5.33 6.70 3.33
N THR A 26 6.09 6.91 4.41
CA THR A 26 7.52 6.58 4.44
C THR A 26 7.68 5.07 4.61
N ILE A 27 8.75 4.51 4.06
CA ILE A 27 9.08 3.10 4.26
C ILE A 27 9.43 2.88 5.73
N ASP A 28 8.73 1.93 6.34
CA ASP A 28 8.88 1.52 7.73
C ASP A 28 8.99 0.00 7.74
N ASP A 29 10.20 -0.51 7.95
CA ASP A 29 10.50 -1.94 7.87
C ASP A 29 9.79 -2.77 8.94
N SER A 30 9.26 -2.13 10.00
CA SER A 30 8.44 -2.78 11.02
C SER A 30 7.02 -3.11 10.56
N LYS A 31 6.56 -2.49 9.46
CA LYS A 31 5.23 -2.72 8.90
C LYS A 31 5.28 -3.79 7.82
N ASP A 32 4.19 -4.55 7.76
CA ASP A 32 3.93 -5.49 6.68
C ASP A 32 3.59 -4.77 5.36
N ILE A 33 3.86 -5.44 4.24
CA ILE A 33 3.66 -4.94 2.87
C ILE A 33 2.19 -4.60 2.63
N ALA A 34 1.26 -5.40 3.15
CA ALA A 34 -0.17 -5.13 3.07
C ALA A 34 -0.55 -3.79 3.74
N SER A 35 0.01 -3.50 4.92
CA SER A 35 -0.21 -2.24 5.64
C SER A 35 0.41 -1.04 4.92
N LEU A 36 1.62 -1.18 4.36
CA LEU A 36 2.27 -0.13 3.57
C LEU A 36 1.49 0.15 2.28
N SER A 37 1.02 -0.89 1.61
CA SER A 37 0.18 -0.80 0.41
C SER A 37 -1.14 -0.10 0.70
N ALA A 38 -1.80 -0.48 1.79
CA ALA A 38 -3.05 0.17 2.23
C ALA A 38 -2.85 1.65 2.53
N GLN A 39 -1.76 2.02 3.22
CA GLN A 39 -1.43 3.42 3.50
C GLN A 39 -1.19 4.20 2.20
N TYR A 40 -0.43 3.64 1.27
CA TYR A 40 -0.15 4.28 -0.02
C TYR A 40 -1.44 4.51 -0.81
N VAL A 41 -2.25 3.46 -1.02
CA VAL A 41 -3.51 3.55 -1.76
C VAL A 41 -4.48 4.54 -1.12
N ASN A 42 -4.58 4.56 0.22
CA ASN A 42 -5.42 5.51 0.92
C ASN A 42 -4.93 6.96 0.77
N ALA A 43 -3.62 7.17 0.66
CA ALA A 43 -3.03 8.48 0.49
C ALA A 43 -3.18 9.05 -0.92
N THR A 44 -3.18 8.19 -1.94
CA THR A 44 -3.20 8.58 -3.35
C THR A 44 -4.55 8.37 -4.03
N ARG A 45 -5.61 8.08 -3.28
CA ARG A 45 -6.95 7.87 -3.85
C ARG A 45 -7.63 9.17 -4.32
N GLY A 46 -8.41 9.03 -5.39
CA GLY A 46 -9.34 10.03 -5.88
C GLY A 46 -10.79 9.73 -5.50
N GLY A 47 -11.55 10.78 -5.13
CA GLY A 47 -12.99 10.68 -4.82
C GLY A 47 -13.33 10.35 -3.36
N GLY A 48 -14.57 10.68 -2.95
CA GLY A 48 -15.06 10.57 -1.57
C GLY A 48 -15.83 9.29 -1.23
N TRP A 49 -16.24 8.50 -2.24
CA TRP A 49 -17.07 7.31 -2.04
C TRP A 49 -16.28 6.05 -2.38
N ASP A 50 -15.89 5.33 -1.34
CA ASP A 50 -15.11 4.12 -1.45
C ASP A 50 -16.02 2.89 -1.58
N PHE A 51 -16.50 2.62 -2.80
CA PHE A 51 -17.20 1.34 -3.09
C PHE A 51 -16.24 0.14 -3.00
N THR A 52 -14.93 0.37 -2.96
CA THR A 52 -13.90 -0.66 -2.84
C THR A 52 -13.71 -1.17 -1.41
N SER A 53 -14.29 -0.46 -0.42
CA SER A 53 -14.36 -0.88 0.99
C SER A 53 -15.11 -2.20 1.21
N LEU A 54 -15.83 -2.70 0.20
CA LEU A 54 -16.54 -3.97 0.23
C LEU A 54 -15.61 -5.19 0.06
N LEU A 55 -14.39 -5.01 -0.45
CA LEU A 55 -13.39 -6.07 -0.49
C LEU A 55 -12.54 -5.99 0.78
N PRO A 56 -12.36 -7.10 1.53
CA PRO A 56 -11.49 -7.10 2.68
C PRO A 56 -10.06 -6.77 2.21
N GLY A 57 -9.61 -5.57 2.57
CA GLY A 57 -8.33 -5.05 2.09
C GLY A 57 -7.17 -5.97 2.45
N LYS A 58 -7.07 -6.40 3.72
CA LYS A 58 -5.99 -7.27 4.25
C LYS A 58 -6.59 -8.52 4.89
N VAL A 59 -6.14 -9.69 4.47
CA VAL A 59 -6.60 -11.01 4.93
C VAL A 59 -5.41 -11.84 5.37
N TYR A 60 -5.51 -12.47 6.55
CA TYR A 60 -4.51 -13.40 7.06
C TYR A 60 -4.89 -14.83 6.71
N HIS A 61 -3.95 -15.59 6.16
CA HIS A 61 -4.08 -17.01 5.84
C HIS A 61 -3.13 -17.83 6.74
N PRO A 62 -3.45 -18.01 8.03
CA PRO A 62 -2.53 -18.64 8.99
C PRO A 62 -2.19 -20.11 8.65
N ARG A 63 -3.11 -20.84 8.01
CA ARG A 63 -2.87 -22.22 7.58
C ARG A 63 -1.86 -22.31 6.43
N ASP A 64 -1.86 -21.31 5.56
CA ASP A 64 -1.01 -21.26 4.37
C ASP A 64 0.23 -20.36 4.58
N GLY A 65 0.33 -19.70 5.73
CA GLY A 65 1.50 -18.93 6.16
C GLY A 65 1.67 -17.55 5.51
N TYR A 66 0.62 -16.93 4.98
CA TYR A 66 0.74 -15.64 4.27
C TYR A 66 -0.33 -14.60 4.63
N ILE A 67 0.01 -13.34 4.39
CA ILE A 67 -0.89 -12.18 4.41
C ILE A 67 -1.16 -11.83 2.95
N HIS A 68 -2.42 -11.57 2.61
CA HIS A 68 -2.82 -11.13 1.29
C HIS A 68 -3.58 -9.82 1.41
N TYR A 69 -3.15 -8.84 0.63
CA TYR A 69 -3.84 -7.59 0.48
C TYR A 69 -4.29 -7.42 -0.97
N LYS A 70 -5.58 -7.16 -1.15
CA LYS A 70 -6.15 -6.89 -2.45
C LYS A 70 -7.15 -5.76 -2.38
N ARG A 71 -6.96 -4.74 -3.19
CA ARG A 71 -7.86 -3.59 -3.23
C ARG A 71 -7.94 -2.97 -4.61
N LEU A 72 -9.14 -2.50 -4.96
CA LEU A 72 -9.31 -1.57 -6.06
C LEU A 72 -8.87 -0.17 -5.61
N TRP A 73 -8.07 0.48 -6.43
CA TRP A 73 -7.54 1.82 -6.22
C TRP A 73 -8.07 2.74 -7.33
N CYS A 74 -8.86 3.74 -6.94
CA CYS A 74 -9.22 4.85 -7.81
C CYS A 74 -8.05 5.82 -7.88
N LEU A 75 -7.28 5.73 -8.96
CA LEU A 75 -6.02 6.43 -9.15
C LEU A 75 -6.27 7.89 -9.52
N ASP A 76 -5.94 8.78 -8.60
CA ASP A 76 -5.88 10.22 -8.83
C ASP A 76 -4.49 10.55 -9.38
N GLU A 77 -4.38 10.79 -10.68
CA GLU A 77 -3.10 11.04 -11.37
C GLU A 77 -2.36 12.26 -10.81
N GLY A 78 -3.07 13.19 -10.15
CA GLY A 78 -2.46 14.34 -9.46
C GLY A 78 -1.82 13.98 -8.12
N LYS A 79 -2.09 12.79 -7.57
CA LYS A 79 -1.58 12.33 -6.26
C LYS A 79 -0.73 11.08 -6.35
N GLY A 80 -0.95 10.22 -7.33
CA GLY A 80 -0.31 8.93 -7.46
C GLY A 80 -0.33 8.41 -8.89
N SER A 81 0.66 7.59 -9.27
CA SER A 81 0.61 6.80 -10.50
C SER A 81 0.93 5.32 -10.26
N ILE A 82 0.64 4.46 -11.25
CA ILE A 82 0.99 3.04 -11.22
C ILE A 82 2.51 2.89 -11.06
N GLU A 83 3.27 3.67 -11.82
CA GLU A 83 4.73 3.65 -11.83
C GLU A 83 5.30 4.13 -10.49
N GLU A 84 4.65 5.10 -9.85
CA GLU A 84 5.05 5.54 -8.51
C GLU A 84 4.80 4.44 -7.46
N PHE A 85 3.69 3.71 -7.55
CA PHE A 85 3.44 2.58 -6.66
C PHE A 85 4.44 1.43 -6.90
N GLN A 86 4.75 1.13 -8.15
CA GLN A 86 5.78 0.13 -8.50
C GLN A 86 7.16 0.54 -7.96
N ARG A 87 7.53 1.82 -8.08
CA ARG A 87 8.77 2.37 -7.48
C ARG A 87 8.75 2.24 -5.96
N PHE A 88 7.64 2.59 -5.32
CA PHE A 88 7.47 2.43 -3.87
C PHE A 88 7.67 0.96 -3.42
N MET A 89 7.13 -0.01 -4.18
CA MET A 89 7.36 -1.44 -3.90
C MET A 89 8.81 -1.87 -4.15
N ALA A 90 9.47 -1.33 -5.17
CA ALA A 90 10.88 -1.58 -5.41
C ALA A 90 11.79 -1.03 -4.30
N ASP A 91 11.46 0.14 -3.75
CA ASP A 91 12.18 0.73 -2.63
C ASP A 91 11.99 -0.11 -1.36
N ILE A 92 10.77 -0.60 -1.08
CA ILE A 92 10.51 -1.53 0.04
C ILE A 92 11.27 -2.85 -0.16
N CYS A 93 11.31 -3.37 -1.39
CA CYS A 93 12.07 -4.57 -1.67
C CYS A 93 13.56 -4.39 -1.39
N THR A 94 14.10 -3.22 -1.77
CA THR A 94 15.49 -2.84 -1.52
C THR A 94 15.78 -2.71 -0.02
N SER A 95 14.88 -2.07 0.75
CA SER A 95 15.04 -1.95 2.21
C SER A 95 15.05 -3.32 2.91
N LYS A 96 14.30 -4.29 2.38
CA LYS A 96 14.30 -5.69 2.83
C LYS A 96 15.43 -6.55 2.26
N GLY A 97 16.44 -5.95 1.63
CA GLY A 97 17.64 -6.65 1.13
C GLY A 97 17.38 -7.50 -0.12
N GLY A 98 16.36 -7.16 -0.89
CA GLY A 98 16.01 -7.83 -2.14
C GLY A 98 16.10 -6.91 -3.37
N LYS A 99 15.67 -7.46 -4.50
CA LYS A 99 15.45 -6.75 -5.75
C LYS A 99 14.14 -7.23 -6.37
N MET A 100 13.34 -6.30 -6.91
CA MET A 100 12.15 -6.66 -7.67
C MET A 100 12.56 -7.31 -9.00
N ASP A 101 11.95 -8.45 -9.30
CA ASP A 101 11.97 -9.12 -10.60
C ASP A 101 10.52 -9.44 -10.99
N ALA A 102 10.03 -8.78 -12.04
CA ALA A 102 8.60 -8.67 -12.33
C ALA A 102 7.80 -8.28 -11.08
N GLU A 103 6.88 -9.14 -10.63
CA GLU A 103 6.02 -8.89 -9.46
C GLU A 103 6.63 -9.38 -8.14
N TRP A 104 7.79 -10.04 -8.18
CA TRP A 104 8.39 -10.67 -7.01
C TRP A 104 9.54 -9.84 -6.46
N CYS A 105 9.53 -9.60 -5.15
CA CYS A 105 10.72 -9.18 -4.45
C CYS A 105 11.57 -10.41 -4.12
N ILE A 106 12.79 -10.48 -4.64
CA ILE A 106 13.68 -11.62 -4.47
C ILE A 106 14.85 -11.23 -3.57
N SER A 107 15.11 -12.01 -2.54
CA SER A 107 16.27 -11.82 -1.66
C SER A 107 17.57 -11.89 -2.46
N SER A 108 18.40 -10.85 -2.35
CA SER A 108 19.67 -10.76 -3.07
C SER A 108 20.70 -11.78 -2.60
N THR A 109 20.55 -12.29 -1.37
CA THR A 109 21.49 -13.24 -0.74
C THR A 109 21.08 -14.69 -0.91
N HIS A 110 19.78 -14.98 -0.77
CA HIS A 110 19.28 -16.37 -0.73
C HIS A 110 18.38 -16.75 -1.90
N SER A 111 18.03 -15.81 -2.77
CA SER A 111 17.16 -16.06 -3.94
C SER A 111 15.75 -16.55 -3.54
N TYR A 112 15.29 -16.22 -2.32
CA TYR A 112 13.95 -16.54 -1.82
C TYR A 112 12.95 -15.42 -2.13
N PRO A 113 11.65 -15.74 -2.29
CA PRO A 113 10.62 -14.74 -2.47
C PRO A 113 10.38 -14.03 -1.13
N VAL A 114 10.61 -12.73 -1.06
CA VAL A 114 10.39 -11.92 0.13
C VAL A 114 8.92 -11.50 0.22
N PHE A 115 8.36 -11.03 -0.89
CA PHE A 115 6.94 -10.78 -1.10
C PHE A 115 6.64 -10.75 -2.60
N ARG A 116 5.37 -10.74 -2.98
CA ARG A 116 4.93 -10.34 -4.32
C ARG A 116 4.03 -9.12 -4.23
N ALA A 117 4.20 -8.20 -5.17
CA ALA A 117 3.39 -7.01 -5.32
C ALA A 117 3.10 -6.78 -6.80
N SER A 118 1.83 -6.65 -7.15
CA SER A 118 1.40 -6.30 -8.49
C SER A 118 0.34 -5.21 -8.47
N ILE A 119 0.28 -4.50 -9.58
CA ILE A 119 -0.71 -3.47 -9.84
C ILE A 119 -1.08 -3.51 -11.32
N GLU A 120 -2.37 -3.58 -11.60
CA GLU A 120 -2.90 -3.67 -12.96
C GLU A 120 -4.10 -2.73 -13.15
N PRO A 121 -4.19 -1.99 -14.27
CA PRO A 121 -5.39 -1.25 -14.60
C PRO A 121 -6.55 -2.22 -14.84
N THR A 122 -7.73 -1.92 -14.33
CA THR A 122 -8.91 -2.81 -14.48
C THR A 122 -9.65 -2.60 -15.80
N GLY A 123 -9.22 -1.64 -16.62
CA GLY A 123 -9.93 -1.22 -17.84
C GLY A 123 -11.24 -0.46 -17.57
N THR A 124 -11.51 -0.11 -16.31
CA THR A 124 -12.69 0.65 -15.88
C THR A 124 -12.28 1.97 -15.23
N THR A 125 -13.23 2.90 -15.11
CA THR A 125 -13.02 4.18 -14.42
C THR A 125 -13.88 4.25 -13.17
N CYS A 126 -13.35 4.89 -12.13
CA CYS A 126 -14.08 5.22 -10.93
C CYS A 126 -15.06 6.38 -11.18
N SER A 127 -16.05 6.52 -10.29
CA SER A 127 -16.92 7.69 -10.25
C SER A 127 -16.06 8.96 -10.09
N GLY A 128 -16.03 9.80 -11.13
CA GLY A 128 -15.12 10.95 -11.25
C GLY A 128 -14.09 10.86 -12.38
N GLY A 129 -14.07 9.78 -13.16
CA GLY A 129 -13.25 9.66 -14.37
C GLY A 129 -11.83 9.11 -14.16
N ASN A 130 -11.43 8.93 -12.90
CA ASN A 130 -10.14 8.34 -12.51
C ASN A 130 -10.01 6.89 -12.98
N ILE A 131 -8.82 6.47 -13.39
CA ILE A 131 -8.55 5.07 -13.74
C ILE A 131 -8.67 4.21 -12.49
N ALA A 132 -9.35 3.06 -12.61
CA ALA A 132 -9.33 2.05 -11.56
C ALA A 132 -8.17 1.07 -11.80
N ALA A 133 -7.42 0.78 -10.74
CA ALA A 133 -6.35 -0.21 -10.72
C ALA A 133 -6.61 -1.25 -9.62
N SER A 134 -6.18 -2.49 -9.81
CA SER A 134 -6.18 -3.52 -8.77
C SER A 134 -4.77 -3.63 -8.20
N VAL A 135 -4.63 -3.38 -6.91
CA VAL A 135 -3.40 -3.64 -6.15
C VAL A 135 -3.52 -5.00 -5.48
N ASP A 136 -2.51 -5.84 -5.62
CA ASP A 136 -2.44 -7.19 -5.06
C ASP A 136 -1.05 -7.40 -4.45
N THR A 137 -0.97 -7.66 -3.16
CA THR A 137 0.29 -8.00 -2.48
C THR A 137 0.15 -9.24 -1.62
N ILE A 138 1.14 -10.11 -1.66
CA ILE A 138 1.23 -11.30 -0.81
C ILE A 138 2.61 -11.36 -0.14
N GLU A 139 2.62 -11.71 1.14
CA GLU A 139 3.84 -11.77 1.95
C GLU A 139 3.74 -12.88 3.02
N PRO A 140 4.85 -13.45 3.48
CA PRO A 140 4.83 -14.45 4.55
C PRO A 140 4.40 -13.83 5.88
N ILE A 141 3.66 -14.57 6.70
CA ILE A 141 3.35 -14.17 8.10
C ILE A 141 4.61 -14.23 8.96
N SER A 142 5.46 -15.23 8.74
CA SER A 142 6.60 -15.57 9.59
C SER A 142 7.93 -15.10 9.01
N SER A 143 8.34 -15.68 7.87
CA SER A 143 9.63 -15.43 7.23
C SER A 143 9.59 -15.84 5.76
N SER A 144 10.42 -15.18 4.94
CA SER A 144 10.66 -15.57 3.54
C SER A 144 11.30 -16.96 3.39
N THR A 145 11.87 -17.51 4.46
CA THR A 145 12.45 -18.86 4.51
C THR A 145 11.46 -19.95 4.88
N ALA A 146 10.24 -19.60 5.30
CA ALA A 146 9.25 -20.57 5.77
C ALA A 146 8.79 -21.49 4.62
N SER A 147 8.72 -22.79 4.89
CA SER A 147 8.45 -23.80 3.86
C SER A 147 7.06 -23.64 3.24
N GLU A 148 6.05 -23.36 4.05
CA GLU A 148 4.68 -23.12 3.63
C GLU A 148 4.58 -21.92 2.68
N TRP A 149 5.30 -20.84 2.98
CA TRP A 149 5.38 -19.66 2.12
C TRP A 149 6.07 -19.97 0.80
N ARG A 150 7.20 -20.68 0.82
CA ARG A 150 7.94 -21.01 -0.40
C ARG A 150 7.10 -21.88 -1.34
N LEU A 151 6.43 -22.90 -0.82
CA LEU A 151 5.52 -23.75 -1.59
C LEU A 151 4.35 -22.93 -2.16
N TYR A 152 3.81 -22.00 -1.38
CA TYR A 152 2.76 -21.11 -1.86
C TYR A 152 3.24 -20.18 -2.98
N ALA A 153 4.41 -19.56 -2.81
CA ALA A 153 5.01 -18.67 -3.79
C ALA A 153 5.28 -19.40 -5.12
N GLU A 154 5.84 -20.60 -5.07
CA GLU A 154 6.04 -21.45 -6.25
C GLU A 154 4.71 -21.79 -6.94
N LYS A 155 3.67 -22.15 -6.18
CA LYS A 155 2.31 -22.35 -6.72
C LYS A 155 1.71 -21.09 -7.36
N LYS A 156 2.18 -19.91 -6.94
CA LYS A 156 1.82 -18.60 -7.49
C LYS A 156 2.75 -18.13 -8.62
N GLY A 157 3.64 -18.99 -9.11
CA GLY A 157 4.50 -18.72 -10.25
C GLY A 157 5.84 -18.08 -9.91
N PHE A 158 6.24 -18.06 -8.63
CA PHE A 158 7.62 -17.74 -8.29
C PHE A 158 8.57 -18.81 -8.85
N VAL A 159 9.56 -18.38 -9.62
CA VAL A 159 10.66 -19.23 -10.08
C VAL A 159 11.94 -18.67 -9.48
N PRO A 160 12.68 -19.44 -8.67
CA PRO A 160 13.97 -19.00 -8.16
C PRO A 160 14.91 -18.64 -9.33
N PRO A 161 15.61 -17.50 -9.27
CA PRO A 161 16.62 -17.16 -10.28
C PRO A 161 17.65 -18.28 -10.39
N GLN A 162 17.94 -18.73 -11.61
CA GLN A 162 19.08 -19.62 -11.85
C GLN A 162 20.36 -18.82 -11.61
N ARG A 163 21.19 -19.29 -10.68
CA ARG A 163 22.51 -18.69 -10.40
C ARG A 163 23.55 -19.20 -11.38
#